data_AF-A0A1G3XXY1-F1
#
_entry.id   AF-A0A1G3XXY1-F1
#
_cell.length_a   1.000
_cell.length_b   1.000
_cell.length_c   1.000
_cell.angle_alpha   90.00
_cell.angle_beta   90.00
_cell.angle_gamma   90.00
#
_symmetry.space_group_name_H-M   'P 1'
#
loop_
_entity.id
_entity.type
_entity.pdbx_description
1 polymer ?
#
loop_
_entity_poly.entity_id
_entity_poly.type
_entity_poly.pdbx_seq_one_letter_code
_entity_poly.pdbx_strand_id
1 'polypeptide(L)'
;MKKSYFLLITLCSLLFAVFLWGCGEGPGSPGSEGSEDTGVEVTITNVTHQYLDQDIAWQIDIYPIADCDGKPETVDPELFSDDFAIFDFEGTPLNPNATITPGDLHVETYSVEFFAKDPGSPPIERYDGFQRFTIPADGSITGVQIFIIDADRKIETSNLITAGIYIPQRMPMQYDMKITFNGQNDYGEDFKEEYLTTVEMADYDHCE
;
A
#
# COMPACT_ATOMS: atom_id res chain seq x y z
N MET A 1 15.13 5.87 -57.20
CA MET A 1 15.54 5.72 -55.79
C MET A 1 14.53 6.25 -54.76
N LYS A 2 13.71 7.29 -55.02
CA LYS A 2 12.78 7.84 -54.00
C LYS A 2 11.55 6.98 -53.65
N LYS A 3 11.08 6.08 -54.52
CA LYS A 3 9.88 5.26 -54.27
C LYS A 3 10.09 4.08 -53.30
N SER A 4 11.33 3.61 -53.12
CA SER A 4 11.63 2.44 -52.28
C SER A 4 11.65 2.78 -50.78
N TYR A 5 12.02 4.01 -50.42
CA TYR A 5 12.06 4.46 -49.03
C TYR A 5 10.66 4.70 -48.46
N PHE A 6 9.70 5.10 -49.30
CA PHE A 6 8.32 5.35 -48.87
C PHE A 6 7.63 4.05 -48.43
N LEU A 7 7.82 2.95 -49.17
CA LEU A 7 7.32 1.62 -48.80
C LEU A 7 7.94 1.11 -47.50
N LEU A 8 9.24 1.33 -47.29
CA LEU A 8 9.93 0.90 -46.07
C LEU A 8 9.45 1.65 -44.83
N ILE A 9 9.26 2.97 -44.94
CA ILE A 9 8.76 3.82 -43.84
C ILE A 9 7.34 3.40 -43.47
N THR A 10 6.47 3.19 -44.46
CA THR A 10 5.06 2.81 -44.22
C THR A 10 4.96 1.45 -43.54
N LEU A 11 5.82 0.49 -43.92
CA LEU A 11 5.88 -0.83 -43.30
C LEU A 11 6.40 -0.77 -41.84
N CYS A 12 7.43 0.03 -41.57
CA CYS A 12 7.92 0.25 -40.21
C CYS A 12 6.88 0.94 -39.31
N SER A 13 6.13 1.92 -39.83
CA SER A 13 5.05 2.59 -39.09
C SER A 13 3.90 1.64 -38.74
N LEU A 14 3.55 0.73 -39.66
CA LEU A 14 2.51 -0.28 -39.41
C LEU A 14 2.94 -1.31 -38.37
N LEU A 15 4.20 -1.76 -38.41
CA LEU A 15 4.77 -2.65 -37.40
C LEU A 15 4.80 -2.00 -36.00
N PHE A 16 5.15 -0.71 -35.91
CA PHE A 16 5.15 0.02 -34.64
C PHE A 16 3.73 0.17 -34.05
N ALA A 17 2.70 0.30 -34.89
CA ALA A 17 1.31 0.37 -34.44
C ALA A 17 0.81 -0.95 -33.82
N VAL A 18 1.32 -2.10 -34.29
CA VAL A 18 0.98 -3.42 -33.72
C VAL A 18 1.65 -3.62 -32.35
N PHE A 19 2.86 -3.09 -32.14
CA PHE A 19 3.53 -3.14 -30.83
C PHE A 19 2.89 -2.21 -29.78
N LEU A 20 2.24 -1.12 -30.20
CA LEU A 20 1.57 -0.18 -29.29
C LEU A 20 0.14 -0.60 -28.91
N TRP A 21 -0.42 -1.63 -29.55
CA TRP A 21 -1.70 -2.24 -29.17
C TRP A 21 -1.56 -3.40 -28.17
N GLY A 22 -0.33 -3.70 -27.74
CA GLY A 22 -0.02 -4.77 -26.78
C GLY A 22 0.24 -4.30 -25.34
N CYS A 23 -0.08 -3.05 -24.98
CA CYS A 23 -0.10 -2.66 -23.56
C CYS A 23 -1.38 -3.25 -22.95
N GLY A 24 -1.22 -4.45 -22.38
CA GLY A 24 -2.29 -5.33 -21.94
C GLY A 24 -3.18 -4.73 -20.86
N GLU A 25 -4.47 -4.64 -21.18
CA GLU A 25 -5.54 -4.89 -20.23
C GLU A 25 -5.65 -6.42 -20.08
N GLY A 26 -4.74 -7.00 -19.33
CA GLY A 26 -4.84 -8.37 -18.84
C GLY A 26 -5.17 -8.33 -17.34
N PRO A 27 -5.77 -9.39 -16.79
CA PRO A 27 -6.02 -9.48 -15.36
C PRO A 27 -4.70 -9.34 -14.58
N GLY A 28 -4.65 -8.42 -13.63
CA GLY A 28 -3.44 -8.10 -12.87
C GLY A 28 -3.18 -6.60 -12.78
N SER A 29 -3.54 -6.01 -11.64
CA SER A 29 -3.01 -4.71 -11.22
C SER A 29 -1.48 -4.78 -11.16
N PRO A 30 -0.73 -3.73 -11.55
CA PRO A 30 0.72 -3.72 -11.39
C PRO A 30 1.14 -4.09 -9.95
N GLY A 31 1.84 -5.21 -9.80
CA GLY A 31 2.28 -5.73 -8.50
C GLY A 31 1.51 -6.97 -8.02
N SER A 32 0.37 -7.32 -8.61
CA SER A 32 -0.34 -8.57 -8.30
C SER A 32 0.18 -9.76 -9.12
N GLU A 33 0.25 -10.93 -8.48
CA GLU A 33 0.77 -12.17 -9.05
C GLU A 33 -0.11 -13.36 -8.61
N GLY A 34 -0.17 -14.43 -9.42
CA GLY A 34 -0.89 -15.66 -9.09
C GLY A 34 -2.40 -15.67 -9.41
N SER A 35 -2.95 -14.61 -10.03
CA SER A 35 -4.36 -14.59 -10.44
C SER A 35 -4.71 -15.66 -11.49
N GLU A 36 -3.81 -15.89 -12.44
CA GLU A 36 -3.94 -16.95 -13.46
C GLU A 36 -3.94 -18.36 -12.85
N ASP A 37 -3.15 -18.56 -11.78
CA ASP A 37 -3.02 -19.85 -11.09
C ASP A 37 -4.21 -20.10 -10.15
N THR A 38 -4.64 -19.06 -9.43
CA THR A 38 -5.79 -19.16 -8.52
C THR A 38 -7.14 -19.12 -9.24
N GLY A 39 -7.19 -18.56 -10.45
CA GLY A 39 -8.41 -18.32 -11.23
C GLY A 39 -9.24 -17.13 -10.74
N VAL A 40 -8.70 -16.31 -9.84
CA VAL A 40 -9.37 -15.16 -9.21
C VAL A 40 -8.50 -13.92 -9.37
N GLU A 41 -9.08 -12.83 -9.85
CA GLU A 41 -8.50 -11.49 -9.76
C GLU A 41 -8.87 -10.86 -8.42
N VAL A 42 -7.86 -10.43 -7.66
CA VAL A 42 -8.07 -9.64 -6.45
C VAL A 42 -7.99 -8.16 -6.80
N THR A 43 -8.95 -7.39 -6.31
CA THR A 43 -8.94 -5.94 -6.39
C THR A 43 -9.11 -5.34 -5.01
N ILE A 44 -8.22 -4.42 -4.64
CA ILE A 44 -8.41 -3.56 -3.48
C ILE A 44 -9.35 -2.42 -3.87
N THR A 45 -10.55 -2.42 -3.31
CA THR A 45 -11.63 -1.50 -3.75
C THR A 45 -11.66 -0.21 -2.95
N ASN A 46 -11.21 -0.26 -1.69
CA ASN A 46 -11.16 0.88 -0.80
C ASN A 46 -10.05 0.70 0.24
N VAL A 47 -9.39 1.81 0.58
CA VAL A 47 -8.37 1.87 1.64
C VAL A 47 -8.52 3.17 2.41
N THR A 48 -8.68 3.06 3.72
CA THR A 48 -8.78 4.20 4.63
C THR A 48 -7.69 4.15 5.68
N HIS A 49 -6.97 5.25 5.88
CA HIS A 49 -5.99 5.37 6.96
C HIS A 49 -6.70 5.71 8.28
N GLN A 50 -6.32 5.04 9.36
CA GLN A 50 -6.90 5.20 10.69
C GLN A 50 -5.86 5.53 11.75
N TYR A 51 -6.17 6.55 12.53
CA TYR A 51 -5.45 6.92 13.74
C TYR A 51 -6.45 7.27 14.84
N LEU A 52 -6.26 6.72 16.05
CA LEU A 52 -7.18 6.91 17.18
C LEU A 52 -8.66 6.64 16.84
N ASP A 53 -8.93 5.58 16.08
CA ASP A 53 -10.26 5.20 15.57
C ASP A 53 -10.93 6.26 14.67
N GLN A 54 -10.16 7.23 14.16
CA GLN A 54 -10.62 8.25 13.22
C GLN A 54 -10.04 8.00 11.81
N ASP A 55 -10.88 8.17 10.80
CA ASP A 55 -10.45 8.14 9.41
C ASP A 55 -9.74 9.46 9.09
N ILE A 56 -8.44 9.38 8.80
CA ILE A 56 -7.62 10.56 8.51
C ILE A 56 -6.98 10.45 7.13
N ALA A 57 -6.40 11.56 6.64
CA ALA A 57 -5.52 11.49 5.49
C ALA A 57 -4.31 10.59 5.82
N TRP A 58 -3.52 10.21 4.80
CA TRP A 58 -2.25 9.48 4.97
C TRP A 58 -1.17 10.37 5.62
N GLN A 59 -1.45 10.79 6.85
CA GLN A 59 -0.70 11.69 7.71
C GLN A 59 -0.40 10.92 8.98
N ILE A 60 0.88 10.65 9.20
CA ILE A 60 1.37 9.85 10.31
C ILE A 60 2.08 10.81 11.25
N ASP A 61 1.49 11.00 12.44
CA ASP A 61 2.13 11.78 13.48
C ASP A 61 3.31 11.01 14.10
N ILE A 62 4.45 11.70 14.20
CA ILE A 62 5.68 11.15 14.77
C ILE A 62 6.16 11.88 16.02
N TYR A 63 5.50 12.96 16.45
CA TYR A 63 5.92 13.77 17.59
C TYR A 63 4.86 13.75 18.69
N PRO A 64 5.02 12.95 19.77
CA PRO A 64 4.11 13.04 20.90
C PRO A 64 4.28 14.38 21.64
N ILE A 65 3.20 15.13 21.79
CA ILE A 65 3.15 16.36 22.57
C ILE A 65 2.97 16.01 24.05
N ALA A 66 3.94 16.45 24.87
CA ALA A 66 3.96 16.11 26.31
C ALA A 66 2.92 16.88 27.14
N ASP A 67 2.48 18.05 26.68
CA ASP A 67 1.53 18.92 27.36
C ASP A 67 0.71 19.75 26.35
N CYS A 68 -0.52 19.33 26.12
CA CYS A 68 -1.48 19.91 25.20
C CYS A 68 -2.10 21.21 25.71
N ASP A 69 -2.22 21.38 27.03
CA ASP A 69 -2.90 22.55 27.60
C ASP A 69 -1.93 23.67 28.01
N GLY A 70 -0.63 23.37 28.02
CA GLY A 70 0.46 24.30 28.31
C GLY A 70 0.40 24.86 29.73
N LYS A 71 -0.39 24.26 30.62
CA LYS A 71 -0.56 24.73 31.99
C LYS A 71 0.42 23.97 32.89
N PRO A 72 1.35 24.66 33.55
CA PRO A 72 2.38 24.00 34.36
C PRO A 72 1.84 23.22 35.57
N GLU A 73 0.58 23.44 35.94
CA GLU A 73 -0.11 22.72 37.02
C GLU A 73 -0.80 21.42 36.59
N THR A 74 -0.95 21.16 35.30
CA THR A 74 -1.53 19.94 34.73
C THR A 74 -0.51 19.23 33.85
N VAL A 75 -0.74 17.95 33.61
CA VAL A 75 0.00 17.17 32.62
C VAL A 75 -1.06 16.56 31.73
N ASP A 76 -1.20 17.12 30.53
CA ASP A 76 -2.20 16.72 29.56
C ASP A 76 -1.50 16.22 28.29
N PRO A 77 -0.98 14.99 28.29
CA PRO A 77 -0.23 14.48 27.14
C PRO A 77 -1.20 14.17 26.00
N GLU A 78 -0.74 14.42 24.78
CA GLU A 78 -1.44 14.00 23.56
C GLU A 78 -1.67 12.48 23.55
N LEU A 79 -2.81 12.06 23.01
CA LEU A 79 -3.04 10.66 22.71
C LEU A 79 -2.15 10.25 21.53
N PHE A 80 -1.13 9.45 21.83
CA PHE A 80 -0.18 8.96 20.84
C PHE A 80 -0.29 7.44 20.69
N SER A 81 -0.60 6.97 19.47
CA SER A 81 -0.94 5.57 19.21
C SER A 81 -0.33 5.04 17.91
N ASP A 82 -0.51 3.75 17.67
CA ASP A 82 -0.24 3.08 16.41
C ASP A 82 -1.17 3.55 15.28
N ASP A 83 -0.70 3.42 14.04
CA ASP A 83 -1.49 3.68 12.82
C ASP A 83 -1.94 2.38 12.18
N PHE A 84 -3.16 2.41 11.65
CA PHE A 84 -3.78 1.28 10.97
C PHE A 84 -4.33 1.74 9.62
N ALA A 85 -4.66 0.78 8.75
CA ALA A 85 -5.42 1.03 7.55
C ALA A 85 -6.52 -0.02 7.40
N ILE A 86 -7.71 0.41 7.02
CA ILE A 86 -8.81 -0.48 6.70
C ILE A 86 -8.84 -0.73 5.19
N PHE A 87 -8.85 -2.01 4.82
CA PHE A 87 -8.92 -2.47 3.44
C PHE A 87 -10.24 -3.16 3.16
N ASP A 88 -10.76 -2.90 1.96
CA ASP A 88 -11.84 -3.66 1.35
C ASP A 88 -11.31 -4.36 0.10
N PHE A 89 -11.61 -5.65 -0.03
CA PHE A 89 -11.14 -6.50 -1.13
C PHE A 89 -12.34 -7.07 -1.91
N GLU A 90 -12.16 -7.24 -3.21
CA GLU A 90 -13.09 -7.92 -4.10
C GLU A 90 -12.33 -9.01 -4.87
N GLY A 91 -12.86 -10.24 -4.82
CA GLY A 91 -12.42 -11.35 -5.65
C GLY A 91 -13.37 -11.50 -6.84
N THR A 92 -12.80 -11.51 -8.06
CA THR A 92 -13.55 -11.70 -9.31
C THR A 92 -13.01 -12.92 -10.05
N PRO A 93 -13.84 -13.93 -10.38
CA PRO A 93 -13.40 -15.07 -11.16
C PRO A 93 -12.92 -14.64 -12.56
N LEU A 94 -11.72 -15.08 -12.97
CA LEU A 94 -11.19 -14.78 -14.30
C LEU A 94 -12.03 -15.40 -15.42
N ASN A 95 -12.62 -16.57 -15.16
CA ASN A 95 -13.55 -17.23 -16.07
C ASN A 95 -14.87 -17.54 -15.35
N PRO A 96 -15.87 -16.65 -15.40
CA PRO A 96 -17.14 -16.84 -14.72
C PRO A 96 -17.97 -18.01 -15.28
N ASN A 97 -17.60 -18.54 -16.46
CA ASN A 97 -18.27 -19.68 -17.09
C ASN A 97 -17.47 -20.99 -16.95
N ALA A 98 -16.44 -21.02 -16.09
CA ALA A 98 -15.64 -22.22 -15.85
C ALA A 98 -16.49 -23.35 -15.25
N THR A 99 -16.17 -24.59 -15.62
CA THR A 99 -16.82 -25.77 -15.03
C THR A 99 -16.34 -26.04 -13.59
N ILE A 100 -15.15 -25.53 -13.25
CA ILE A 100 -14.58 -25.57 -11.91
C ILE A 100 -14.67 -24.16 -11.36
N THR A 101 -15.36 -24.01 -10.23
CA THR A 101 -15.41 -22.75 -9.49
C THR A 101 -14.06 -22.52 -8.81
N PRO A 102 -13.46 -21.33 -8.97
CA PRO A 102 -12.25 -20.97 -8.23
C PRO A 102 -12.48 -21.07 -6.72
N GLY A 103 -11.42 -21.38 -5.98
CA GLY A 103 -11.45 -21.46 -4.52
C GLY A 103 -11.31 -20.07 -3.90
N ASP A 104 -11.79 -19.92 -2.66
CA ASP A 104 -11.59 -18.69 -1.90
C ASP A 104 -10.09 -18.46 -1.65
N LEU A 105 -9.72 -17.20 -1.47
CA LEU A 105 -8.33 -16.80 -1.26
C LEU A 105 -8.08 -16.51 0.22
N HIS A 106 -7.07 -17.11 0.80
CA HIS A 106 -6.68 -16.94 2.19
C HIS A 106 -5.39 -16.14 2.28
N VAL A 107 -5.49 -14.88 2.71
CA VAL A 107 -4.29 -14.10 3.07
C VAL A 107 -3.74 -14.66 4.38
N GLU A 108 -2.43 -14.87 4.44
CA GLU A 108 -1.74 -15.42 5.61
C GLU A 108 -0.80 -14.42 6.27
N THR A 109 -0.14 -13.60 5.44
CA THR A 109 0.87 -12.64 5.87
C THR A 109 0.74 -11.36 5.07
N TYR A 110 1.24 -10.28 5.65
CA TYR A 110 1.46 -9.03 4.92
C TYR A 110 2.77 -8.38 5.36
N SER A 111 3.26 -7.46 4.55
CA SER A 111 4.40 -6.62 4.90
C SER A 111 4.15 -5.17 4.57
N VAL A 112 4.68 -4.26 5.39
CA VAL A 112 4.64 -2.81 5.18
C VAL A 112 6.06 -2.30 5.01
N GLU A 113 6.33 -1.66 3.88
CA GLU A 113 7.64 -1.10 3.53
C GLU A 113 7.50 0.40 3.23
N PHE A 114 8.42 1.21 3.77
CA PHE A 114 8.46 2.65 3.52
C PHE A 114 9.71 3.03 2.74
N PHE A 115 9.53 3.80 1.67
CA PHE A 115 10.60 4.29 0.81
C PHE A 115 10.65 5.81 0.87
N ALA A 116 11.67 6.34 1.54
CA ALA A 116 11.86 7.77 1.67
C ALA A 116 12.00 8.44 0.29
N LYS A 117 11.21 9.48 0.01
CA LYS A 117 11.35 10.27 -1.21
C LYS A 117 12.54 11.22 -1.16
N ASP A 118 12.98 11.58 0.04
CA ASP A 118 14.07 12.50 0.28
C ASP A 118 15.23 11.78 0.98
N PRO A 119 16.48 11.94 0.53
CA PRO A 119 17.63 11.22 1.09
C PRO A 119 18.01 11.65 2.51
N GLY A 120 17.43 12.75 3.00
CA GLY A 120 17.65 13.25 4.36
C GLY A 120 16.67 12.70 5.40
N SER A 121 15.63 11.97 4.97
CA SER A 121 14.64 11.38 5.88
C SER A 121 15.17 10.09 6.51
N PRO A 122 14.82 9.79 7.78
CA PRO A 122 15.21 8.53 8.42
C PRO A 122 14.70 7.31 7.65
N PRO A 123 15.44 6.18 7.61
CA PRO A 123 14.86 4.92 7.19
C PRO A 123 13.84 4.43 8.23
N ILE A 124 12.78 3.80 7.76
CA ILE A 124 11.78 3.15 8.62
C ILE A 124 11.89 1.66 8.38
N GLU A 125 11.97 0.89 9.47
CA GLU A 125 12.09 -0.56 9.39
C GLU A 125 10.83 -1.16 8.75
N ARG A 126 11.05 -2.14 7.86
CA ARG A 126 9.98 -2.97 7.31
C ARG A 126 9.26 -3.71 8.45
N TYR A 127 7.94 -3.73 8.38
CA TYR A 127 7.12 -4.56 9.25
C TYR A 127 6.61 -5.79 8.49
N ASP A 128 6.68 -6.97 9.11
CA ASP A 128 6.09 -8.20 8.61
C ASP A 128 5.05 -8.71 9.62
N GLY A 129 3.79 -8.79 9.18
CA GLY A 129 2.65 -9.15 10.00
C GLY A 129 2.04 -10.49 9.61
N PHE A 130 1.44 -11.16 10.60
CA PHE A 130 0.60 -12.35 10.39
C PHE A 130 -0.86 -11.96 10.58
N GLN A 131 -1.64 -12.04 9.51
CA GLN A 131 -3.07 -11.76 9.58
C GLN A 131 -3.82 -12.66 8.61
N ARG A 132 -4.84 -13.33 9.14
CA ARG A 132 -5.64 -14.30 8.40
C ARG A 132 -7.01 -13.75 8.11
N PHE A 133 -7.33 -13.64 6.84
CA PHE A 133 -8.67 -13.34 6.35
C PHE A 133 -8.90 -14.03 5.01
N THR A 134 -10.17 -14.19 4.66
CA THR A 134 -10.58 -14.85 3.42
C THR A 134 -11.23 -13.82 2.50
N ILE A 135 -10.73 -13.74 1.27
CA ILE A 135 -11.38 -13.00 0.18
C ILE A 135 -12.20 -14.04 -0.61
N PRO A 136 -13.54 -13.91 -0.66
CA PRO A 136 -14.38 -14.80 -1.45
C PRO A 136 -13.96 -14.77 -2.92
N ALA A 137 -13.93 -15.93 -3.59
CA ALA A 137 -13.54 -16.03 -5.00
C ALA A 137 -14.45 -15.22 -5.95
N ASP A 138 -15.71 -15.04 -5.56
CA ASP A 138 -16.74 -14.27 -6.25
C ASP A 138 -17.52 -13.46 -5.20
N GLY A 139 -16.94 -12.34 -4.78
CA GLY A 139 -17.52 -11.50 -3.74
C GLY A 139 -16.52 -10.57 -3.08
N SER A 140 -16.93 -9.99 -1.96
CA SER A 140 -16.12 -8.99 -1.25
C SER A 140 -16.02 -9.27 0.23
N ILE A 141 -14.93 -8.78 0.81
CA ILE A 141 -14.71 -8.65 2.25
C ILE A 141 -14.37 -7.19 2.54
N THR A 142 -14.97 -6.65 3.60
CA THR A 142 -14.79 -5.24 3.98
C THR A 142 -14.31 -5.12 5.41
N GLY A 143 -13.63 -4.02 5.74
CA GLY A 143 -13.26 -3.72 7.12
C GLY A 143 -12.02 -4.47 7.60
N VAL A 144 -11.12 -4.88 6.70
CA VAL A 144 -9.90 -5.60 7.09
C VAL A 144 -8.89 -4.58 7.63
N GLN A 145 -8.74 -4.50 8.95
CA GLN A 145 -7.78 -3.61 9.59
C GLN A 145 -6.36 -4.18 9.54
N ILE A 146 -5.42 -3.45 8.94
CA ILE A 146 -4.00 -3.79 8.78
C ILE A 146 -3.17 -2.80 9.61
N PHE A 147 -2.19 -3.29 10.35
CA PHE A 147 -1.27 -2.42 11.10
C PHE A 147 -0.23 -1.81 10.16
N ILE A 148 0.04 -0.52 10.33
CA ILE A 148 0.94 0.26 9.46
C ILE A 148 2.27 0.54 10.15
N ILE A 149 2.23 1.20 11.30
CA ILE A 149 3.41 1.57 12.08
C ILE A 149 3.02 1.78 13.55
N ASP A 150 3.88 1.34 14.47
CA ASP A 150 3.66 1.51 15.91
C ASP A 150 4.20 2.83 16.43
N ALA A 151 3.70 3.21 17.60
CA ALA A 151 4.16 4.37 18.37
C ALA A 151 5.67 4.37 18.62
N ASP A 152 6.31 3.22 18.90
CA ASP A 152 7.74 3.18 19.21
C ASP A 152 8.59 3.56 17.99
N ARG A 153 8.26 3.03 16.80
CA ARG A 153 8.93 3.39 15.53
C ARG A 153 8.71 4.84 15.13
N LYS A 154 7.53 5.39 15.41
CA LYS A 154 7.26 6.82 15.24
C LYS A 154 8.16 7.68 16.14
N ILE A 155 8.27 7.31 17.42
CA ILE A 155 9.15 7.98 18.40
C ILE A 155 10.62 7.83 18.02
N GLU A 156 11.06 6.66 17.55
CA GLU A 156 12.42 6.48 17.05
C GLU A 156 12.72 7.42 15.88
N THR A 157 11.77 7.53 14.94
CA THR A 157 11.89 8.42 13.79
C THR A 157 12.06 9.89 14.21
N SER A 158 11.24 10.39 15.13
CA SER A 158 11.37 11.78 15.62
C SER A 158 12.63 12.00 16.45
N ASN A 159 13.07 11.01 17.23
CA ASN A 159 14.34 11.08 17.96
C ASN A 159 15.55 11.19 17.03
N LEU A 160 15.56 10.44 15.91
CA LEU A 160 16.62 10.49 14.91
C LEU A 160 16.73 11.87 14.25
N ILE A 161 15.60 12.54 14.02
CA ILE A 161 15.54 13.90 13.47
C ILE A 161 15.99 14.92 14.52
N THR A 162 15.46 14.82 15.73
CA THR A 162 15.76 15.76 16.84
C THR A 162 17.23 15.69 17.24
N ALA A 163 17.85 14.51 17.19
CA ALA A 163 19.27 14.32 17.41
C ALA A 163 20.17 14.86 16.28
N GLY A 164 19.58 15.28 15.14
CA GLY A 164 20.31 15.77 13.98
C GLY A 164 21.07 14.68 13.21
N ILE A 165 20.74 13.41 13.44
CA ILE A 165 21.33 12.27 12.71
C ILE A 165 20.82 12.28 11.27
N TYR A 166 19.53 12.57 11.11
CA TYR A 166 18.86 12.78 9.84
C TYR A 166 18.32 14.20 9.80
N ILE A 167 18.48 14.87 8.66
CA ILE A 167 18.02 16.24 8.43
C ILE A 167 17.14 16.22 7.19
N PRO A 168 15.83 16.00 7.34
CA PRO A 168 14.90 16.02 6.22
C PRO A 168 14.98 17.34 5.47
N GLN A 169 14.92 17.28 4.13
CA GLN A 169 14.98 18.47 3.29
C GLN A 169 13.66 19.25 3.27
N ARG A 170 12.58 18.62 3.73
CA ARG A 170 11.24 19.20 3.85
C ARG A 170 10.48 18.55 5.00
N MET A 171 9.48 19.29 5.49
CA MET A 171 8.44 18.81 6.40
C MET A 171 7.08 19.23 5.80
N PRO A 172 6.08 18.33 5.72
CA PRO A 172 6.13 16.92 6.12
C PRO A 172 7.12 16.11 5.26
N MET A 173 7.73 15.10 5.87
CA MET A 173 8.50 14.10 5.13
C MET A 173 7.54 13.26 4.30
N GLN A 174 7.95 12.82 3.11
CA GLN A 174 7.12 11.90 2.32
C GLN A 174 7.81 10.56 2.11
N TYR A 175 7.02 9.50 2.23
CA TYR A 175 7.41 8.15 1.94
C TYR A 175 6.43 7.55 0.94
N ASP A 176 6.92 6.79 -0.03
CA ASP A 176 6.08 5.81 -0.69
C ASP A 176 5.95 4.61 0.24
N MET A 177 4.73 4.26 0.60
CA MET A 177 4.41 3.09 1.39
C MET A 177 3.89 2.00 0.47
N LYS A 178 4.47 0.80 0.58
CA LYS A 178 4.02 -0.40 -0.11
C LYS A 178 3.56 -1.43 0.92
N ILE A 179 2.37 -1.95 0.71
CA ILE A 179 1.81 -3.05 1.48
C ILE A 179 1.68 -4.25 0.56
N THR A 180 2.24 -5.38 0.96
CA THR A 180 2.19 -6.61 0.16
C THR A 180 1.46 -7.68 0.96
N PHE A 181 0.38 -8.21 0.41
CA PHE A 181 -0.38 -9.34 0.95
C PHE A 181 0.04 -10.62 0.25
N ASN A 182 0.29 -11.68 1.02
CA ASN A 182 0.60 -13.00 0.48
C ASN A 182 -0.36 -14.04 1.07
N GLY A 183 -0.78 -14.98 0.23
CA GLY A 183 -1.72 -16.00 0.62
C GLY A 183 -1.79 -17.17 -0.35
N GLN A 184 -2.75 -18.05 -0.10
CA GLN A 184 -3.05 -19.22 -0.94
C GLN A 184 -4.55 -19.36 -1.16
N ASN A 185 -4.98 -19.96 -2.27
CA ASN A 185 -6.38 -20.35 -2.43
C ASN A 185 -6.70 -21.70 -1.73
N ASP A 186 -7.98 -22.11 -1.75
CA ASP A 186 -8.43 -23.42 -1.24
C ASP A 186 -7.67 -24.65 -1.82
N TYR A 187 -7.03 -24.48 -2.97
CA TYR A 187 -6.29 -25.53 -3.66
C TYR A 187 -4.78 -25.50 -3.39
N GLY A 188 -4.30 -24.54 -2.62
CA GLY A 188 -2.89 -24.36 -2.26
C GLY A 188 -2.05 -23.61 -3.29
N GLU A 189 -2.69 -22.92 -4.25
CA GLU A 189 -2.01 -22.06 -5.21
C GLU A 189 -1.75 -20.68 -4.58
N ASP A 190 -0.50 -20.21 -4.69
CA ASP A 190 -0.06 -18.94 -4.10
C ASP A 190 -0.63 -17.73 -4.87
N PHE A 191 -0.90 -16.65 -4.14
CA PHE A 191 -1.16 -15.34 -4.75
C PHE A 191 -0.51 -14.21 -3.94
N LYS A 192 -0.31 -13.08 -4.63
CA LYS A 192 0.22 -11.85 -4.05
C LYS A 192 -0.59 -10.66 -4.56
N GLU A 193 -0.92 -9.75 -3.65
CA GLU A 193 -1.55 -8.46 -3.96
C GLU A 193 -0.74 -7.32 -3.34
N GLU A 194 -0.59 -6.20 -4.07
CA GLU A 194 0.21 -5.05 -3.62
C GLU A 194 -0.63 -3.76 -3.62
N TYR A 195 -0.48 -2.98 -2.55
CA TYR A 195 -1.01 -1.63 -2.46
C TYR A 195 0.12 -0.62 -2.31
N LEU A 196 0.12 0.42 -3.14
CA LEU A 196 1.09 1.52 -3.06
C LEU A 196 0.37 2.85 -2.84
N THR A 197 0.86 3.62 -1.87
CA THR A 197 0.39 4.98 -1.61
C THR A 197 1.55 5.88 -1.17
N THR A 198 1.34 7.18 -1.13
CA THR A 198 2.27 8.13 -0.50
C THR A 198 1.72 8.54 0.85
N VAL A 199 2.57 8.48 1.87
CA VAL A 199 2.26 8.95 3.23
C VAL A 199 3.11 10.16 3.58
N GLU A 200 2.56 11.01 4.43
CA GLU A 200 3.22 12.19 4.98
C GLU A 200 3.50 11.96 6.47
N MET A 201 4.72 12.26 6.92
CA MET A 201 5.14 12.10 8.31
C MET A 201 5.62 13.43 8.87
N ALA A 202 4.98 13.91 9.94
CA ALA A 202 5.26 15.18 10.58
C ALA A 202 4.70 15.23 12.01
N ASP A 203 4.72 16.40 12.60
CA ASP A 203 3.95 16.76 13.79
C ASP A 203 2.57 17.24 13.31
N TYR A 204 1.51 16.53 13.68
CA TYR A 204 0.13 16.83 13.26
C TYR A 204 -0.78 17.36 14.38
N ASP A 205 -0.27 17.51 15.61
CA ASP A 205 -0.97 18.06 16.79
C ASP A 205 -2.40 17.52 16.98
N HIS A 206 -2.51 16.38 17.66
CA HIS A 206 -3.76 15.73 18.05
C HIS A 206 -4.16 16.04 19.50
N CYS A 207 -3.80 17.22 20.01
CA CYS A 207 -4.32 17.74 21.26
C CYS A 207 -5.81 18.10 21.14
N GLU A 208 -6.69 17.37 21.82
CA GLU A 208 -8.15 17.62 21.88
C GLU A 208 -8.59 18.48 23.07
#